data_AF-A0A2N3B688-F1
#
_entry.id   AF-A0A2N3B688-F1
#
_cell.length_a   1.000
_cell.length_b   1.000
_cell.length_c   1.000
_cell.angle_alpha   90.00
_cell.angle_beta   90.00
_cell.angle_gamma   90.00
#
_symmetry.space_group_name_H-M   'P 1'
#
loop_
_entity.id
_entity.type
_entity.pdbx_description
1 polymer ?
#
loop_
_entity_poly.entity_id
_entity_poly.type
_entity_poly.pdbx_seq_one_letter_code
_entity_poly.pdbx_strand_id
1 'polypeptide(L)'
;AIRAALPALAPPARITVSEAATRRQVEAGGHWVPWRNDVAPYMVEPMDAVTSRRFEAVIFVGPARSSKTEALILNPLVHAILAAPRLVHIVHMTQGAAREFSIETIDKLVRHSPELRARLAKGKGADNTFDKRFTGGARLTIGWPVVQQLSARSIPLVLLTDYDRMPQDLGGEGSAFALGRKRTQSAGSRGMTVAEASPGFPILDESWTPSTPHEAPPCEGIVGLYNTGTRARWYWTCPHCRGEFEPVFDRLQYPAEGTPAERGAAAFLACLHCGAAIEPEEKAGLNRAGRWLHEAADGSLVPLGDRVRRASAVSYWLQGPAAAFASWSQLVTRYLEAVETFEATGDESTLKTVVNVDLGLPFAPRARGNAANLSEARLRDLATDHAWRTVPAAARFLTAAVDVQAGRFVVQVEAWLAGLERVVIDRFDIHAPPSGAPRAAERAIDPGRYGEDWHALDALADLAYPVAGADHRLRVLGVVV
;
A
#
# COMPACT_ATOMS: atom_id res chain seq x y z
N ALA A 1 -13.87 -50.98 -0.19
CA ALA A 1 -13.48 -50.08 0.92
C ALA A 1 -12.02 -49.63 0.81
N ILE A 2 -11.03 -50.52 0.92
CA ILE A 2 -9.59 -50.17 0.90
C ILE A 2 -9.18 -49.40 -0.37
N ARG A 3 -9.61 -49.86 -1.56
CA ARG A 3 -9.31 -49.16 -2.83
C ARG A 3 -9.86 -47.72 -2.89
N ALA A 4 -10.98 -47.45 -2.23
CA ALA A 4 -11.57 -46.10 -2.12
C ALA A 4 -10.84 -45.23 -1.07
N ALA A 5 -10.15 -45.84 -0.12
CA ALA A 5 -9.38 -45.17 0.93
C ALA A 5 -7.91 -44.91 0.53
N LEU A 6 -7.35 -45.65 -0.44
CA LEU A 6 -5.96 -45.49 -0.92
C LEU A 6 -5.57 -44.04 -1.25
N PRO A 7 -6.41 -43.22 -1.92
CA PRO A 7 -6.06 -41.82 -2.18
C PRO A 7 -5.87 -40.96 -0.92
N ALA A 8 -6.51 -41.32 0.20
CA ALA A 8 -6.34 -40.63 1.49
C ALA A 8 -5.07 -41.08 2.25
N LEU A 9 -4.45 -42.18 1.82
CA LEU A 9 -3.19 -42.71 2.36
C LEU A 9 -1.96 -42.28 1.52
N ALA A 10 -2.19 -41.69 0.35
CA ALA A 10 -1.10 -41.15 -0.46
C ALA A 10 -0.44 -39.95 0.23
N PRO A 11 0.89 -39.83 0.22
CA PRO A 11 1.56 -38.65 0.76
C PRO A 11 1.08 -37.40 0.02
N PRO A 12 0.96 -36.25 0.71
CA PRO A 12 0.61 -34.98 0.06
C PRO A 12 1.53 -34.70 -1.13
N ALA A 13 0.94 -34.24 -2.24
CA ALA A 13 1.72 -33.83 -3.40
C ALA A 13 2.61 -32.64 -3.01
N ARG A 14 3.90 -32.70 -3.35
CA ARG A 14 4.86 -31.62 -3.09
C ARG A 14 4.78 -30.56 -4.18
N ILE A 15 3.59 -29.98 -4.36
CA ILE A 15 3.38 -28.84 -5.25
C ILE A 15 3.04 -27.59 -4.42
N THR A 16 3.45 -26.43 -4.91
CA THR A 16 3.17 -25.13 -4.29
C THR A 16 1.70 -24.73 -4.49
N VAL A 17 1.27 -23.64 -3.85
CA VAL A 17 -0.09 -23.11 -4.03
C VAL A 17 -0.26 -22.59 -5.45
N SER A 18 0.74 -21.88 -5.97
CA SER A 18 0.78 -21.34 -7.32
C SER A 18 0.75 -22.43 -8.40
N GLU A 19 1.41 -23.57 -8.17
CA GLU A 19 1.34 -24.75 -9.04
C GLU A 19 -0.03 -25.44 -8.98
N ALA A 20 -0.61 -25.59 -7.78
CA ALA A 20 -1.94 -26.16 -7.64
C ALA A 20 -3.02 -25.26 -8.28
N ALA A 21 -2.84 -23.94 -8.23
CA ALA A 21 -3.78 -22.98 -8.78
C ALA A 21 -3.98 -23.12 -10.29
N THR A 22 -2.94 -23.48 -11.07
CA THR A 22 -3.05 -23.65 -12.54
C THR A 22 -4.02 -24.76 -12.97
N ARG A 23 -4.42 -25.63 -12.05
CA ARG A 23 -5.36 -26.75 -12.26
C ARG A 23 -6.82 -26.36 -12.06
N ARG A 24 -7.12 -25.11 -11.71
CA ARG A 24 -8.49 -24.59 -11.59
C ARG A 24 -8.85 -23.68 -12.76
N GLN A 25 -10.14 -23.46 -12.94
CA GLN A 25 -10.68 -22.47 -13.84
C GLN A 25 -11.05 -21.18 -13.08
N VAL A 26 -10.97 -20.05 -13.76
CA VAL A 26 -11.42 -18.73 -13.31
C VAL A 26 -12.29 -18.10 -14.40
N GLU A 27 -13.27 -17.31 -14.01
CA GLU A 27 -14.11 -16.57 -14.95
C GLU A 27 -13.38 -15.30 -15.42
N ALA A 28 -13.20 -15.16 -16.73
CA ALA A 28 -12.60 -13.99 -17.36
C ALA A 28 -13.32 -13.69 -18.68
N GLY A 29 -13.83 -12.46 -18.83
CA GLY A 29 -14.52 -12.03 -20.04
C GLY A 29 -15.77 -12.85 -20.38
N GLY A 30 -16.50 -13.36 -19.38
CA GLY A 30 -17.68 -14.22 -19.58
C GLY A 30 -17.37 -15.68 -19.93
N HIS A 31 -16.09 -16.06 -19.93
CA HIS A 31 -15.65 -17.44 -20.21
C HIS A 31 -14.87 -18.01 -19.02
N TRP A 32 -14.91 -19.33 -18.88
CA TRP A 32 -14.06 -20.04 -17.92
C TRP A 32 -12.75 -20.41 -18.58
N VAL A 33 -11.65 -19.90 -18.03
CA VAL A 33 -10.29 -20.13 -18.54
C VAL A 33 -9.38 -20.66 -17.43
N PRO A 34 -8.30 -21.36 -17.77
CA PRO A 34 -7.32 -21.78 -16.76
C PRO A 34 -6.74 -20.58 -16.01
N TRP A 35 -6.59 -20.73 -14.69
CA TRP A 35 -5.86 -19.75 -13.89
C TRP A 35 -4.41 -19.62 -14.38
N ARG A 36 -3.93 -18.38 -14.45
CA ARG A 36 -2.54 -18.09 -14.83
C ARG A 36 -1.88 -17.18 -13.80
N ASN A 37 -0.73 -17.63 -13.29
CA ASN A 37 0.06 -16.86 -12.32
C ASN A 37 0.67 -15.58 -12.91
N ASP A 38 0.91 -15.55 -14.22
CA ASP A 38 1.54 -14.42 -14.91
C ASP A 38 0.62 -13.21 -15.13
N VAL A 39 -0.67 -13.34 -14.81
CA VAL A 39 -1.63 -12.21 -14.83
C VAL A 39 -1.40 -11.29 -13.62
N ALA A 40 -1.14 -11.86 -12.44
CA ALA A 40 -0.84 -11.12 -11.21
C ALA A 40 0.40 -11.74 -10.52
N PRO A 41 1.59 -11.63 -11.12
CA PRO A 41 2.80 -12.34 -10.69
C PRO A 41 3.25 -11.98 -9.26
N TYR A 42 2.97 -10.76 -8.81
CA TYR A 42 3.21 -10.34 -7.43
C TYR A 42 2.42 -11.14 -6.40
N MET A 43 1.40 -11.93 -6.79
CA MET A 43 0.69 -12.82 -5.86
C MET A 43 1.35 -14.18 -5.66
N VAL A 44 2.36 -14.56 -6.47
CA VAL A 44 3.00 -15.89 -6.42
C VAL A 44 3.66 -16.16 -5.09
N GLU A 45 4.54 -15.26 -4.64
CA GLU A 45 5.24 -15.44 -3.36
C GLU A 45 4.27 -15.39 -2.16
N PRO A 46 3.32 -14.42 -2.06
CA PRO A 46 2.30 -14.44 -1.02
C PRO A 46 1.48 -15.74 -0.96
N MET A 47 1.04 -16.28 -2.10
CA MET A 47 0.23 -17.50 -2.10
C MET A 47 1.05 -18.75 -1.74
N ASP A 48 2.30 -18.84 -2.19
CA ASP A 48 3.16 -19.98 -1.87
C ASP A 48 3.59 -19.99 -0.40
N ALA A 49 3.73 -18.80 0.18
CA ALA A 49 3.99 -18.63 1.61
C ALA A 49 2.90 -19.22 2.52
N VAL A 50 1.68 -19.46 2.02
CA VAL A 50 0.59 -20.11 2.78
C VAL A 50 0.91 -21.57 3.16
N THR A 51 1.90 -22.17 2.49
CA THR A 51 2.41 -23.52 2.82
C THR A 51 3.75 -23.49 3.55
N SER A 52 4.24 -22.29 3.92
CA SER A 52 5.49 -22.13 4.64
C SER A 52 5.48 -22.88 5.97
N ARG A 53 6.62 -23.46 6.31
CA ARG A 53 6.91 -24.06 7.63
C ARG A 53 7.56 -23.07 8.59
N ARG A 54 8.01 -21.92 8.07
CA ARG A 54 8.73 -20.87 8.80
C ARG A 54 7.78 -19.86 9.45
N PHE A 55 6.66 -19.57 8.79
CA PHE A 55 5.69 -18.57 9.22
C PHE A 55 4.40 -19.26 9.66
N GLU A 56 3.74 -18.70 10.65
CA GLU A 56 2.40 -19.14 11.10
C GLU A 56 1.28 -18.28 10.51
N ALA A 57 1.62 -17.16 9.84
CA ALA A 57 0.66 -16.28 9.21
C ALA A 57 1.17 -15.62 7.92
N VAL A 58 0.24 -15.35 7.00
CA VAL A 58 0.43 -14.55 5.79
C VAL A 58 -0.50 -13.34 5.85
N ILE A 59 0.05 -12.15 5.67
CA ILE A 59 -0.70 -10.88 5.75
C ILE A 59 -0.51 -10.13 4.45
N PHE A 60 -1.60 -9.68 3.83
CA PHE A 60 -1.53 -8.93 2.58
C PHE A 60 -2.37 -7.67 2.65
N VAL A 61 -1.68 -6.54 2.62
CA VAL A 61 -2.26 -5.21 2.44
C VAL A 61 -2.26 -4.92 0.95
N GLY A 62 -3.40 -4.54 0.39
CA GLY A 62 -3.38 -4.04 -0.97
C GLY A 62 -4.72 -3.58 -1.48
N PRO A 63 -4.72 -2.91 -2.64
CA PRO A 63 -5.93 -2.37 -3.22
C PRO A 63 -6.92 -3.48 -3.60
N ALA A 64 -8.15 -3.09 -3.90
CA ALA A 64 -9.03 -3.91 -4.72
C ALA A 64 -8.34 -4.22 -6.06
N ARG A 65 -8.85 -5.21 -6.80
CA ARG A 65 -8.34 -5.51 -8.14
C ARG A 65 -6.86 -5.94 -8.19
N SER A 66 -6.34 -6.43 -7.08
CA SER A 66 -4.99 -7.00 -6.96
C SER A 66 -4.96 -8.52 -7.10
N SER A 67 -6.10 -9.21 -7.27
CA SER A 67 -6.19 -10.68 -7.22
C SER A 67 -5.96 -11.30 -5.83
N LYS A 68 -5.96 -10.48 -4.77
CA LYS A 68 -5.72 -10.94 -3.39
C LYS A 68 -6.65 -12.06 -2.94
N THR A 69 -7.96 -11.95 -3.14
CA THR A 69 -8.94 -12.98 -2.76
C THR A 69 -8.74 -14.28 -3.55
N GLU A 70 -8.51 -14.18 -4.87
CA GLU A 70 -8.21 -15.36 -5.70
C GLU A 70 -6.94 -16.07 -5.22
N ALA A 71 -5.86 -15.34 -4.95
CA ALA A 71 -4.57 -15.91 -4.62
C ALA A 71 -4.38 -16.31 -3.14
N LEU A 72 -5.06 -15.65 -2.20
CA LEU A 72 -4.89 -15.89 -0.76
C LEU A 72 -6.07 -16.61 -0.11
N ILE A 73 -7.22 -16.71 -0.78
CA ILE A 73 -8.39 -17.41 -0.27
C ILE A 73 -8.71 -18.63 -1.13
N LEU A 74 -8.88 -18.45 -2.44
CA LEU A 74 -9.31 -19.53 -3.34
C LEU A 74 -8.17 -20.49 -3.72
N ASN A 75 -6.99 -19.98 -4.08
CA ASN A 75 -5.84 -20.81 -4.44
C ASN A 75 -5.37 -21.70 -3.26
N PRO A 76 -5.29 -21.21 -2.00
CA PRO A 76 -4.98 -22.07 -0.87
C PRO A 76 -6.03 -23.15 -0.60
N LEU A 77 -7.30 -22.86 -0.87
CA LEU A 77 -8.37 -23.87 -0.83
C LEU A 77 -8.16 -24.94 -1.92
N VAL A 78 -7.83 -24.53 -3.15
CA VAL A 78 -7.51 -25.45 -4.26
C VAL A 78 -6.34 -26.36 -3.88
N HIS A 79 -5.27 -25.79 -3.33
CA HIS A 79 -4.13 -26.54 -2.82
C HIS A 79 -4.53 -27.53 -1.72
N ALA A 80 -5.35 -27.08 -0.77
CA ALA A 80 -5.87 -27.94 0.30
C ALA A 80 -6.75 -29.08 -0.23
N ILE A 81 -7.45 -28.91 -1.35
CA ILE A 81 -8.28 -29.98 -1.93
C ILE A 81 -7.44 -30.97 -2.74
N LEU A 82 -6.53 -30.46 -3.58
CA LEU A 82 -5.84 -31.26 -4.60
C LEU A 82 -4.51 -31.86 -4.12
N ALA A 83 -3.76 -31.13 -3.30
CA ALA A 83 -2.36 -31.44 -2.99
C ALA A 83 -2.15 -31.82 -1.53
N ALA A 84 -2.71 -31.05 -0.59
CA ALA A 84 -2.52 -31.24 0.85
C ALA A 84 -3.86 -31.22 1.61
N PRO A 85 -4.66 -32.31 1.54
CA PRO A 85 -5.93 -32.43 2.24
C PRO A 85 -5.88 -32.00 3.72
N ARG A 86 -6.61 -30.93 4.04
CA ARG A 86 -6.72 -30.37 5.40
C ARG A 86 -8.06 -29.69 5.63
N LEU A 87 -8.35 -29.37 6.90
CA LEU A 87 -9.50 -28.55 7.26
C LEU A 87 -9.18 -27.08 6.95
N VAL A 88 -10.10 -26.41 6.27
CA VAL A 88 -10.02 -25.00 5.88
C VAL A 88 -11.22 -24.26 6.43
N HIS A 89 -10.97 -23.09 7.03
CA HIS A 89 -12.02 -22.18 7.43
C HIS A 89 -11.85 -20.82 6.76
N ILE A 90 -12.84 -20.44 5.96
CA ILE A 90 -12.92 -19.11 5.36
C ILE A 90 -13.87 -18.27 6.21
N VAL A 91 -13.43 -17.08 6.61
CA VAL A 91 -14.25 -16.13 7.36
C VAL A 91 -14.45 -14.89 6.51
N HIS A 92 -15.71 -14.58 6.23
CA HIS A 92 -16.13 -13.39 5.50
C HIS A 92 -16.72 -12.34 6.46
N MET A 93 -16.73 -11.07 6.07
CA MET A 93 -17.22 -9.95 6.90
C MET A 93 -18.59 -10.14 7.58
N THR A 94 -19.56 -10.80 6.92
CA THR A 94 -20.91 -11.04 7.47
C THR A 94 -21.44 -12.42 7.04
N GLN A 95 -22.49 -12.90 7.71
CA GLN A 95 -23.16 -14.15 7.34
C GLN A 95 -23.75 -14.09 5.91
N GLY A 96 -24.31 -12.94 5.52
CA GLY A 96 -24.84 -12.72 4.17
C GLY A 96 -23.74 -12.84 3.11
N ALA A 97 -22.62 -12.15 3.31
CA ALA A 97 -21.47 -12.22 2.40
C ALA A 97 -20.85 -13.64 2.36
N ALA A 98 -20.78 -14.33 3.50
CA ALA A 98 -20.35 -15.73 3.54
C ALA A 98 -21.24 -16.66 2.71
N ARG A 99 -22.57 -16.46 2.76
CA ARG A 99 -23.53 -17.23 1.97
C ARG A 99 -23.37 -16.95 0.48
N GLU A 100 -23.29 -15.68 0.11
CA GLU A 100 -23.09 -15.26 -1.27
C GLU A 100 -21.77 -15.80 -1.82
N PHE A 101 -20.66 -15.65 -1.09
CA PHE A 101 -19.37 -16.18 -1.49
C PHE A 101 -19.39 -17.71 -1.68
N SER A 102 -20.12 -18.46 -0.84
CA SER A 102 -20.28 -19.89 -1.07
C SER A 102 -20.97 -20.19 -2.41
N ILE A 103 -22.06 -19.50 -2.73
CA ILE A 103 -22.92 -19.83 -3.87
C ILE A 103 -22.34 -19.27 -5.17
N GLU A 104 -21.92 -18.01 -5.14
CA GLU A 104 -21.51 -17.27 -6.32
C GLU A 104 -20.03 -17.48 -6.66
N THR A 105 -19.19 -17.85 -5.69
CA THR A 105 -17.75 -18.04 -5.89
C THR A 105 -17.34 -19.50 -5.73
N ILE A 106 -17.56 -20.10 -4.54
CA ILE A 106 -17.06 -21.45 -4.26
C ILE A 106 -17.77 -22.52 -5.11
N ASP A 107 -19.10 -22.47 -5.23
CA ASP A 107 -19.84 -23.46 -6.02
C ASP A 107 -19.46 -23.38 -7.50
N LYS A 108 -19.27 -22.16 -8.03
CA LYS A 108 -18.82 -21.97 -9.41
C LYS A 108 -17.39 -22.46 -9.59
N LEU A 109 -16.47 -22.12 -8.69
CA LEU A 109 -15.09 -22.60 -8.69
C LEU A 109 -15.04 -24.14 -8.77
N VAL A 110 -15.79 -24.82 -7.89
CA VAL A 110 -15.82 -26.28 -7.85
C VAL A 110 -16.50 -26.85 -9.09
N ARG A 111 -17.63 -26.28 -9.54
CA ARG A 111 -18.40 -26.75 -10.70
C ARG A 111 -17.61 -26.67 -12.00
N HIS A 112 -16.89 -25.57 -12.21
CA HIS A 112 -16.19 -25.28 -13.45
C HIS A 112 -14.75 -25.80 -13.49
N SER A 113 -14.19 -26.22 -12.35
CA SER A 113 -12.86 -26.86 -12.29
C SER A 113 -13.00 -28.39 -12.22
N PRO A 114 -12.73 -29.15 -13.31
CA PRO A 114 -13.03 -30.58 -13.36
C PRO A 114 -12.39 -31.41 -12.25
N GLU A 115 -11.13 -31.09 -11.89
CA GLU A 115 -10.41 -31.78 -10.84
C GLU A 115 -11.01 -31.52 -9.45
N LEU A 116 -11.43 -30.29 -9.16
CA LEU A 116 -12.11 -29.95 -7.90
C LEU A 116 -13.48 -30.63 -7.82
N ARG A 117 -14.24 -30.60 -8.91
CA ARG A 117 -15.55 -31.27 -9.01
C ARG A 117 -15.44 -32.76 -8.74
N ALA A 118 -14.41 -33.42 -9.27
CA ALA A 118 -14.16 -34.84 -9.05
C ALA A 118 -13.81 -35.15 -7.58
N ARG A 119 -13.27 -34.19 -6.84
CA ARG A 119 -12.98 -34.31 -5.42
C ARG A 119 -14.17 -34.02 -4.53
N LEU A 120 -15.24 -33.37 -4.98
CA LEU A 120 -16.41 -33.11 -4.12
C LEU A 120 -17.02 -34.44 -3.66
N ALA A 121 -17.20 -34.61 -2.34
CA ALA A 121 -17.73 -35.84 -1.78
C ALA A 121 -19.20 -36.04 -2.17
N LYS A 122 -19.59 -37.29 -2.43
CA LYS A 122 -20.96 -37.67 -2.76
C LYS A 122 -21.68 -38.13 -1.49
N GLY A 123 -22.91 -37.68 -1.28
CA GLY A 123 -23.75 -38.11 -0.15
C GLY A 123 -24.52 -36.96 0.51
N LYS A 124 -25.51 -37.31 1.33
CA LYS A 124 -26.34 -36.33 2.03
C LYS A 124 -25.48 -35.47 2.97
N GLY A 125 -25.56 -34.15 2.81
CA GLY A 125 -24.86 -33.18 3.65
C GLY A 125 -23.36 -33.02 3.36
N ALA A 126 -22.87 -33.53 2.21
CA ALA A 126 -21.48 -33.33 1.78
C ALA A 126 -21.24 -31.94 1.16
N ASP A 127 -22.28 -31.31 0.63
CA ASP A 127 -22.23 -30.02 -0.05
C ASP A 127 -23.37 -29.13 0.47
N ASN A 128 -23.09 -28.38 1.53
CA ASN A 128 -24.00 -27.40 2.11
C ASN A 128 -23.45 -25.99 1.87
N THR A 129 -24.30 -24.98 2.12
CA THR A 129 -23.96 -23.56 1.96
C THR A 129 -22.74 -23.11 2.78
N PHE A 130 -22.49 -23.69 3.96
CA PHE A 130 -21.38 -23.27 4.83
C PHE A 130 -20.40 -24.41 5.16
N ASP A 131 -20.61 -25.61 4.58
CA ASP A 131 -19.80 -26.80 4.84
C ASP A 131 -19.72 -27.65 3.58
N LYS A 132 -18.50 -27.87 3.08
CA LYS A 132 -18.25 -28.71 1.91
C LYS A 132 -17.17 -29.73 2.23
N ARG A 133 -17.40 -31.00 1.86
CA ARG A 133 -16.50 -32.12 2.12
C ARG A 133 -15.94 -32.63 0.80
N PHE A 134 -14.65 -32.94 0.80
CA PHE A 134 -13.95 -33.45 -0.37
C PHE A 134 -13.35 -34.83 -0.08
N THR A 135 -13.30 -35.67 -1.11
CA THR A 135 -12.60 -36.96 -1.08
C THR A 135 -11.11 -36.72 -0.84
N GLY A 136 -10.50 -37.58 -0.03
CA GLY A 136 -9.12 -37.39 0.44
C GLY A 136 -9.01 -36.62 1.77
N GLY A 137 -10.11 -36.14 2.36
CA GLY A 137 -10.15 -35.64 3.74
C GLY A 137 -10.12 -34.12 3.89
N ALA A 138 -10.08 -33.36 2.78
CA ALA A 138 -10.23 -31.91 2.85
C ALA A 138 -11.67 -31.53 3.20
N ARG A 139 -11.83 -30.51 4.03
CA ARG A 139 -13.14 -29.97 4.41
C ARG A 139 -13.07 -28.47 4.47
N LEU A 140 -13.98 -27.81 3.75
CA LEU A 140 -14.16 -26.37 3.79
C LEU A 140 -15.33 -26.04 4.70
N THR A 141 -15.12 -25.05 5.55
CA THR A 141 -16.20 -24.38 6.28
C THR A 141 -16.13 -22.88 6.08
N ILE A 142 -17.28 -22.25 5.90
CA ILE A 142 -17.39 -20.82 5.61
C ILE A 142 -18.18 -20.17 6.75
N GLY A 143 -17.60 -19.14 7.36
CA GLY A 143 -18.17 -18.45 8.52
C GLY A 143 -18.03 -16.94 8.45
N TRP A 144 -18.30 -16.29 9.57
CA TRP A 144 -18.30 -14.85 9.75
C TRP A 144 -17.74 -14.51 11.15
N PRO A 145 -17.34 -13.24 11.44
CA PRO A 145 -16.56 -12.92 12.62
C PRO A 145 -17.45 -12.89 13.88
N VAL A 146 -17.74 -14.08 14.41
CA VAL A 146 -18.35 -14.27 15.73
C VAL A 146 -17.53 -15.28 16.52
N VAL A 147 -17.45 -15.08 17.83
CA VAL A 147 -16.63 -15.89 18.75
C VAL A 147 -16.82 -17.38 18.51
N GLN A 148 -18.06 -17.84 18.46
CA GLN A 148 -18.41 -19.27 18.31
C GLN A 148 -17.81 -19.92 17.05
N GLN A 149 -17.73 -19.20 15.93
CA GLN A 149 -17.15 -19.71 14.68
C GLN A 149 -15.62 -19.84 14.77
N LEU A 150 -15.00 -18.92 15.50
CA LEU A 150 -13.54 -18.83 15.68
C LEU A 150 -13.03 -19.46 16.98
N SER A 151 -13.90 -20.01 17.83
CA SER A 151 -13.54 -20.63 19.11
C SER A 151 -13.82 -22.14 19.18
N ALA A 152 -14.63 -22.69 18.28
CA ALA A 152 -15.19 -24.04 18.44
C ALA A 152 -14.24 -25.22 18.13
N ARG A 153 -13.27 -25.08 17.22
CA ARG A 153 -12.45 -26.22 16.77
C ARG A 153 -11.05 -25.84 16.30
N SER A 154 -10.12 -26.78 16.38
CA SER A 154 -8.80 -26.70 15.75
C SER A 154 -8.90 -26.82 14.23
N ILE A 155 -8.33 -25.86 13.50
CA ILE A 155 -8.38 -25.80 12.02
C ILE A 155 -6.99 -25.40 11.51
N PRO A 156 -6.30 -26.26 10.73
CA PRO A 156 -4.94 -25.97 10.27
C PRO A 156 -4.81 -24.79 9.30
N LEU A 157 -5.87 -24.41 8.59
CA LEU A 157 -5.86 -23.26 7.68
C LEU A 157 -7.06 -22.36 7.94
N VAL A 158 -6.81 -21.13 8.38
CA VAL A 158 -7.83 -20.09 8.56
C VAL A 158 -7.55 -18.96 7.59
N LEU A 159 -8.56 -18.56 6.82
CA LEU A 159 -8.47 -17.58 5.73
C LEU A 159 -9.47 -16.45 6.01
N LEU A 160 -8.99 -15.25 6.29
CA LEU A 160 -9.79 -14.06 6.59
C LEU A 160 -9.80 -13.15 5.35
N THR A 161 -10.96 -12.98 4.73
CA THR A 161 -11.13 -12.14 3.54
C THR A 161 -11.80 -10.82 3.92
N ASP A 162 -11.32 -9.72 3.34
CA ASP A 162 -11.70 -8.35 3.70
C ASP A 162 -11.61 -8.09 5.21
N TYR A 163 -10.46 -8.43 5.81
CA TYR A 163 -10.24 -8.36 7.27
C TYR A 163 -10.63 -7.00 7.90
N ASP A 164 -10.34 -5.88 7.22
CA ASP A 164 -10.64 -4.54 7.75
C ASP A 164 -12.13 -4.20 7.80
N ARG A 165 -12.99 -5.04 7.20
CA ARG A 165 -14.45 -4.96 7.33
C ARG A 165 -14.97 -5.74 8.54
N MET A 166 -14.11 -6.47 9.25
CA MET A 166 -14.47 -7.20 10.47
C MET A 166 -14.33 -6.31 11.71
N PRO A 167 -15.11 -6.56 12.78
CA PRO A 167 -14.88 -5.90 14.07
C PRO A 167 -13.50 -6.24 14.61
N GLN A 168 -12.80 -5.24 15.17
CA GLN A 168 -11.45 -5.43 15.72
C GLN A 168 -11.45 -6.15 17.08
N ASP A 169 -12.62 -6.27 17.71
CA ASP A 169 -12.84 -7.10 18.89
C ASP A 169 -14.14 -7.90 18.75
N LEU A 170 -14.03 -9.22 18.89
CA LEU A 170 -15.15 -10.14 18.84
C LEU A 170 -15.58 -10.51 20.25
N GLY A 171 -16.58 -9.79 20.77
CA GLY A 171 -17.19 -10.09 22.07
C GLY A 171 -16.23 -10.04 23.25
N GLY A 172 -15.18 -9.22 23.20
CA GLY A 172 -14.18 -9.08 24.26
C GLY A 172 -13.06 -10.12 24.23
N GLU A 173 -13.05 -11.04 23.26
CA GLU A 173 -12.02 -12.09 23.15
C GLU A 173 -10.86 -11.73 22.21
N GLY A 174 -10.91 -10.55 21.59
CA GLY A 174 -9.91 -10.03 20.65
C GLY A 174 -10.30 -10.17 19.19
N SER A 175 -9.36 -9.84 18.30
CA SER A 175 -9.61 -9.75 16.87
C SER A 175 -9.82 -11.12 16.20
N ALA A 176 -10.51 -11.12 15.05
CA ALA A 176 -10.70 -12.33 14.25
C ALA A 176 -9.36 -13.01 13.88
N PHE A 177 -8.31 -12.22 13.64
CA PHE A 177 -6.96 -12.71 13.34
C PHE A 177 -6.34 -13.41 14.55
N ALA A 178 -6.40 -12.80 15.74
CA ALA A 178 -5.87 -13.40 16.95
C ALA A 178 -6.60 -14.72 17.30
N LEU A 179 -7.93 -14.74 17.18
CA LEU A 179 -8.73 -15.95 17.40
C LEU A 179 -8.45 -17.03 16.34
N GLY A 180 -8.30 -16.63 15.07
CA GLY A 180 -7.92 -17.51 13.97
C GLY A 180 -6.55 -18.17 14.20
N ARG A 181 -5.56 -17.42 14.70
CA ARG A 181 -4.24 -17.96 15.05
C ARG A 181 -4.29 -18.99 16.18
N LYS A 182 -5.16 -18.80 17.17
CA LYS A 182 -5.39 -19.83 18.21
C LYS A 182 -5.92 -21.14 17.61
N ARG A 183 -6.67 -21.09 16.50
CA ARG A 183 -7.20 -22.31 15.84
C ARG A 183 -6.15 -23.10 15.07
N THR A 184 -5.14 -22.43 14.54
CA THR A 184 -4.08 -23.04 13.73
C THR A 184 -2.95 -23.60 14.60
N GLN A 185 -2.84 -23.14 15.86
CA GLN A 185 -1.77 -23.50 16.78
C GLN A 185 -1.56 -25.01 16.97
N SER A 186 -2.64 -25.79 17.09
CA SER A 186 -2.54 -27.25 17.28
C SER A 186 -1.97 -28.00 16.08
N ALA A 187 -1.95 -27.38 14.90
CA ALA A 187 -1.31 -27.93 13.70
C ALA A 187 0.21 -27.66 13.64
N GLY A 188 0.78 -26.97 14.64
CA GLY A 188 2.20 -26.63 14.72
C GLY A 188 2.68 -25.90 13.46
N SER A 189 3.84 -26.29 12.92
CA SER A 189 4.36 -25.69 11.67
C SER A 189 3.56 -26.01 10.40
N ARG A 190 2.40 -26.70 10.51
CA ARG A 190 1.42 -26.84 9.41
C ARG A 190 0.27 -25.83 9.50
N GLY A 191 0.14 -25.16 10.65
CA GLY A 191 -0.89 -24.16 10.92
C GLY A 191 -0.59 -22.88 10.17
N MET A 192 -1.61 -22.31 9.54
CA MET A 192 -1.48 -21.05 8.80
C MET A 192 -2.74 -20.20 8.93
N THR A 193 -2.57 -18.95 9.36
CA THR A 193 -3.63 -17.94 9.36
C THR A 193 -3.33 -16.88 8.30
N VAL A 194 -4.24 -16.72 7.35
CA VAL A 194 -4.11 -15.75 6.25
C VAL A 194 -5.09 -14.61 6.48
N ALA A 195 -4.64 -13.37 6.30
CA ALA A 195 -5.50 -12.20 6.26
C ALA A 195 -5.15 -11.33 5.06
N GLU A 196 -6.17 -10.93 4.30
CA GLU A 196 -6.05 -9.95 3.23
C GLU A 196 -7.11 -8.87 3.39
N ALA A 197 -6.74 -7.62 3.11
CA ALA A 197 -7.69 -6.51 3.03
C ALA A 197 -7.10 -5.31 2.28
N SER A 198 -7.99 -4.44 1.82
CA SER A 198 -7.67 -3.03 1.62
C SER A 198 -7.65 -2.32 2.99
N PRO A 199 -6.72 -1.38 3.25
CA PRO A 199 -6.74 -0.59 4.47
C PRO A 199 -8.10 0.08 4.71
N GLY A 200 -8.68 -0.08 5.89
CA GLY A 200 -9.96 0.52 6.28
C GLY A 200 -9.85 1.51 7.43
N PHE A 201 -8.76 1.42 8.20
CA PHE A 201 -8.53 2.21 9.42
C PHE A 201 -7.63 3.43 9.14
N PRO A 202 -7.85 4.55 9.83
CA PRO A 202 -7.03 5.74 9.67
C PRO A 202 -5.64 5.55 10.29
N ILE A 203 -4.73 6.45 9.92
CA ILE A 203 -3.45 6.60 10.62
C ILE A 203 -3.72 7.16 12.03
N LEU A 204 -3.13 6.54 13.05
CA LEU A 204 -3.33 6.87 14.46
C LEU A 204 -2.44 8.04 14.92
N ASP A 205 -1.28 8.20 14.31
CA ASP A 205 -0.31 9.27 14.60
C ASP A 205 0.13 9.93 13.28
N GLU A 206 -0.33 11.15 13.05
CA GLU A 206 -0.02 11.93 11.85
C GLU A 206 1.41 12.49 11.85
N SER A 207 2.06 12.55 13.02
CA SER A 207 3.47 12.96 13.14
C SER A 207 4.44 11.79 12.95
N TRP A 208 3.91 10.59 12.72
CA TRP A 208 4.71 9.40 12.56
C TRP A 208 5.64 9.51 11.33
N THR A 209 6.86 9.04 11.53
CA THR A 209 7.83 8.84 10.45
C THR A 209 8.36 7.41 10.52
N PRO A 210 8.61 6.77 9.37
CA PRO A 210 9.12 5.41 9.34
C PRO A 210 10.52 5.33 9.97
N SER A 211 10.72 4.39 10.89
CA SER A 211 12.04 4.09 11.45
C SER A 211 12.86 3.19 10.51
N THR A 212 12.19 2.43 9.65
CA THR A 212 12.80 1.54 8.65
C THR A 212 12.08 1.68 7.30
N PRO A 213 12.72 1.34 6.17
CA PRO A 213 12.21 1.69 4.83
C PRO A 213 10.80 1.21 4.52
N HIS A 214 10.38 0.05 5.04
CA HIS A 214 9.07 -0.56 4.78
C HIS A 214 8.16 -0.57 6.00
N GLU A 215 8.48 0.18 7.06
CA GLU A 215 7.57 0.36 8.18
C GLU A 215 6.30 1.08 7.74
N ALA A 216 5.13 0.55 8.12
CA ALA A 216 3.86 1.22 7.87
C ALA A 216 3.49 2.15 9.04
N PRO A 217 2.67 3.19 8.80
CA PRO A 217 2.17 4.01 9.88
C PRO A 217 1.38 3.19 10.92
N PRO A 218 1.28 3.66 12.17
CA PRO A 218 0.48 3.01 13.19
C PRO A 218 -0.99 3.07 12.79
N CYS A 219 -1.58 1.91 12.54
CA CYS A 219 -2.98 1.71 12.18
C CYS A 219 -3.52 0.47 12.89
N GLU A 220 -4.82 0.43 13.11
CA GLU A 220 -5.53 -0.82 13.36
C GLU A 220 -5.66 -1.65 12.05
N GLY A 221 -6.33 -2.79 12.11
CA GLY A 221 -6.61 -3.58 10.90
C GLY A 221 -5.38 -4.22 10.26
N ILE A 222 -5.44 -4.41 8.95
CA ILE A 222 -4.48 -5.16 8.14
C ILE A 222 -3.12 -4.46 8.09
N VAL A 223 -3.10 -3.12 8.14
CA VAL A 223 -1.86 -2.33 8.18
C VAL A 223 -1.15 -2.52 9.52
N GLY A 224 -1.91 -2.55 10.62
CA GLY A 224 -1.38 -2.94 11.93
C GLY A 224 -0.79 -4.34 11.94
N LEU A 225 -1.49 -5.31 11.33
CA LEU A 225 -0.97 -6.67 11.17
C LEU A 225 0.31 -6.71 10.32
N TYR A 226 0.37 -5.96 9.22
CA TYR A 226 1.52 -5.92 8.33
C TYR A 226 2.83 -5.59 9.07
N ASN A 227 2.78 -4.65 10.02
CA ASN A 227 3.94 -4.27 10.81
C ASN A 227 4.49 -5.38 11.71
N THR A 228 3.68 -6.39 12.04
CA THR A 228 4.10 -7.57 12.82
C THR A 228 4.88 -8.60 12.01
N GLY A 229 4.86 -8.50 10.68
CA GLY A 229 5.47 -9.46 9.76
C GLY A 229 6.83 -9.00 9.20
N THR A 230 7.21 -9.56 8.05
CA THR A 230 8.47 -9.27 7.36
C THR A 230 8.52 -7.92 6.62
N ARG A 231 7.39 -7.23 6.49
CA ARG A 231 7.25 -5.91 5.84
C ARG A 231 7.76 -5.89 4.39
N ALA A 232 7.13 -6.68 3.53
CA ALA A 232 7.51 -6.77 2.12
C ALA A 232 6.82 -5.69 1.28
N ARG A 233 7.58 -5.09 0.36
CA ARG A 233 7.12 -4.12 -0.64
C ARG A 233 7.50 -4.59 -2.05
N TRP A 234 6.70 -4.21 -3.04
CA TRP A 234 6.86 -4.67 -4.42
C TRP A 234 7.73 -3.71 -5.22
N TYR A 235 8.78 -4.22 -5.84
CA TYR A 235 9.74 -3.43 -6.60
C TYR A 235 9.72 -3.78 -8.08
N TRP A 236 9.84 -2.76 -8.91
CA TRP A 236 10.13 -2.88 -10.34
C TRP A 236 11.57 -2.48 -10.63
N THR A 237 12.12 -3.01 -11.71
CA THR A 237 13.39 -2.58 -12.28
C THR A 237 13.10 -1.70 -13.49
N CYS A 238 13.57 -0.45 -13.49
CA CYS A 238 13.38 0.46 -14.62
C CYS A 238 13.94 -0.13 -15.92
N PRO A 239 13.19 -0.10 -17.04
CA PRO A 239 13.68 -0.64 -18.31
C PRO A 239 14.79 0.23 -18.93
N HIS A 240 14.88 1.51 -18.54
CA HIS A 240 15.86 2.46 -19.09
C HIS A 240 17.17 2.50 -18.29
N CYS A 241 17.11 2.67 -16.96
CA CYS A 241 18.30 2.85 -16.12
C CYS A 241 18.63 1.65 -15.21
N ARG A 242 17.78 0.62 -15.19
CA ARG A 242 17.90 -0.54 -14.29
C ARG A 242 17.80 -0.25 -12.79
N GLY A 243 17.56 1.00 -12.40
CA GLY A 243 17.29 1.34 -11.00
C GLY A 243 16.00 0.70 -10.51
N GLU A 244 16.01 0.19 -9.28
CA GLU A 244 14.84 -0.44 -8.66
C GLU A 244 14.02 0.57 -7.87
N PHE A 245 12.70 0.51 -8.01
CA PHE A 245 11.80 1.45 -7.33
C PHE A 245 10.44 0.82 -7.06
N GLU A 246 9.73 1.38 -6.09
CA GLU A 246 8.35 1.03 -5.80
C GLU A 246 7.38 1.78 -6.74
N PRO A 247 6.42 1.09 -7.38
CA PRO A 247 5.37 1.72 -8.16
C PRO A 247 4.28 2.30 -7.25
N VAL A 248 4.53 3.50 -6.73
CA VAL A 248 3.62 4.25 -5.86
C VAL A 248 2.86 5.33 -6.63
N PHE A 249 1.67 5.71 -6.13
CA PHE A 249 0.77 6.63 -6.86
C PHE A 249 1.43 7.99 -7.12
N ASP A 250 2.24 8.49 -6.18
CA ASP A 250 2.97 9.75 -6.27
C ASP A 250 3.97 9.82 -7.45
N ARG A 251 4.25 8.68 -8.10
CA ARG A 251 5.09 8.61 -9.30
C ARG A 251 4.30 8.67 -10.61
N LEU A 252 2.98 8.60 -10.55
CA LEU A 252 2.13 8.84 -11.72
C LEU A 252 2.16 10.34 -12.05
N GLN A 253 2.47 10.62 -13.30
CA GLN A 253 2.46 11.95 -13.89
C GLN A 253 1.31 12.04 -14.89
N TYR A 254 0.70 13.21 -14.96
CA TYR A 254 -0.41 13.52 -15.86
C TYR A 254 -0.46 15.04 -16.11
N PRO A 255 -1.06 15.50 -17.22
CA PRO A 255 -1.15 16.92 -17.54
C PRO A 255 -1.80 17.76 -16.42
N ALA A 256 -1.40 19.03 -16.31
CA ALA A 256 -1.98 19.98 -15.35
C ALA A 256 -3.41 20.38 -15.73
N GLU A 257 -3.65 20.57 -17.04
CA GLU A 257 -4.93 20.99 -17.61
C GLU A 257 -5.74 19.79 -18.14
N GLY A 258 -7.05 20.01 -18.30
CA GLY A 258 -8.01 19.02 -18.81
C GLY A 258 -8.90 18.42 -17.72
N THR A 259 -9.94 17.72 -18.15
CA THR A 259 -10.85 16.99 -17.25
C THR A 259 -10.11 15.84 -16.54
N PRO A 260 -10.60 15.35 -15.39
CA PRO A 260 -10.06 14.15 -14.73
C PRO A 260 -9.90 12.94 -15.67
N ALA A 261 -10.83 12.77 -16.62
CA ALA A 261 -10.78 11.69 -17.60
C ALA A 261 -9.63 11.87 -18.61
N GLU A 262 -9.47 13.07 -19.17
CA GLU A 262 -8.38 13.38 -20.12
C GLU A 262 -7.02 13.28 -19.46
N ARG A 263 -6.88 13.83 -18.25
CA ARG A 263 -5.64 13.76 -17.45
C ARG A 263 -5.28 12.32 -17.10
N GLY A 264 -6.27 11.52 -16.70
CA GLY A 264 -6.06 10.09 -16.47
C GLY A 264 -5.66 9.33 -17.74
N ALA A 265 -6.29 9.61 -18.88
CA ALA A 265 -5.94 8.95 -20.15
C ALA A 265 -4.48 9.19 -20.56
N ALA A 266 -3.91 10.35 -20.20
CA ALA A 266 -2.51 10.71 -20.44
C ALA A 266 -1.55 10.31 -19.30
N ALA A 267 -2.00 9.52 -18.33
CA ALA A 267 -1.19 9.17 -17.16
C ALA A 267 -0.09 8.14 -17.48
N PHE A 268 1.14 8.47 -17.12
CA PHE A 268 2.30 7.58 -17.20
C PHE A 268 3.04 7.55 -15.85
N LEU A 269 3.96 6.61 -15.66
CA LEU A 269 4.77 6.55 -14.44
C LEU A 269 6.18 7.07 -14.70
N ALA A 270 6.65 8.05 -13.91
CA ALA A 270 8.01 8.56 -14.02
C ALA A 270 8.98 7.75 -13.15
N CYS A 271 10.10 7.31 -13.74
CA CYS A 271 11.13 6.60 -12.99
C CYS A 271 11.80 7.51 -11.95
N LEU A 272 11.94 7.01 -10.72
CA LEU A 272 12.61 7.72 -9.61
C LEU A 272 14.08 8.07 -9.89
N HIS A 273 14.77 7.25 -10.68
CA HIS A 273 16.22 7.35 -10.86
C HIS A 273 16.63 8.20 -12.06
N CYS A 274 15.95 8.02 -13.20
CA CYS A 274 16.31 8.69 -14.45
C CYS A 274 15.22 9.59 -15.04
N GLY A 275 14.04 9.68 -14.41
CA GLY A 275 12.92 10.49 -14.89
C GLY A 275 12.24 9.98 -16.17
N ALA A 276 12.69 8.85 -16.74
CA ALA A 276 12.09 8.29 -17.94
C ALA A 276 10.61 7.96 -17.72
N ALA A 277 9.78 8.27 -18.72
CA ALA A 277 8.37 7.92 -18.76
C ALA A 277 8.23 6.43 -19.05
N ILE A 278 7.46 5.75 -18.19
CA ILE A 278 7.06 4.36 -18.36
C ILE A 278 5.58 4.38 -18.72
N GLU A 279 5.25 3.79 -19.85
CA GLU A 279 3.90 3.82 -20.42
C GLU A 279 3.01 2.69 -19.84
N PRO A 280 1.67 2.85 -19.83
CA PRO A 280 0.75 1.86 -19.28
C PRO A 280 0.92 0.43 -19.83
N GLU A 281 1.32 0.29 -21.09
CA GLU A 281 1.54 -1.00 -21.76
C GLU A 281 2.73 -1.77 -21.15
N GLU A 282 3.71 -1.07 -20.60
CA GLU A 282 4.92 -1.67 -20.00
C GLU A 282 4.63 -2.27 -18.62
N LYS A 283 3.56 -1.85 -17.95
CA LYS A 283 3.16 -2.28 -16.60
C LYS A 283 3.14 -3.81 -16.47
N ALA A 284 2.56 -4.51 -17.45
CA ALA A 284 2.46 -5.97 -17.40
C ALA A 284 3.84 -6.63 -17.46
N GLY A 285 4.76 -6.08 -18.26
CA GLY A 285 6.15 -6.52 -18.33
C GLY A 285 6.89 -6.29 -17.01
N LEU A 286 6.74 -5.10 -16.42
CA LEU A 286 7.35 -4.73 -15.16
C LEU A 286 6.84 -5.59 -13.99
N ASN A 287 5.55 -5.90 -13.96
CA ASN A 287 5.01 -6.85 -12.99
C ASN A 287 5.58 -8.26 -13.15
N ARG A 288 5.81 -8.75 -14.38
CA ARG A 288 6.42 -10.09 -14.56
C ARG A 288 7.88 -10.14 -14.12
N ALA A 289 8.60 -9.02 -14.19
CA ALA A 289 10.00 -8.92 -13.78
C ALA A 289 10.17 -8.41 -12.33
N GLY A 290 9.10 -7.96 -11.69
CA GLY A 290 9.15 -7.39 -10.34
C GLY A 290 9.41 -8.44 -9.26
N ARG A 291 9.77 -7.95 -8.06
CA ARG A 291 10.07 -8.80 -6.91
C ARG A 291 9.62 -8.19 -5.60
N TRP A 292 9.37 -9.05 -4.62
CA TRP A 292 9.17 -8.63 -3.23
C TRP A 292 10.52 -8.45 -2.54
N LEU A 293 10.67 -7.32 -1.85
CA LEU A 293 11.78 -7.07 -0.95
C LEU A 293 11.23 -6.90 0.46
N HIS A 294 11.81 -7.63 1.41
CA HIS A 294 11.45 -7.68 2.82
C HIS A 294 12.52 -6.96 3.64
N GLU A 295 12.16 -6.53 4.84
CA GLU A 295 13.16 -5.98 5.76
C GLU A 295 13.99 -7.11 6.42
N ALA A 296 15.30 -6.93 6.43
CA ALA A 296 16.22 -7.63 7.31
C ALA A 296 16.24 -7.00 8.71
N ALA A 297 16.98 -7.61 9.64
CA ALA A 297 17.05 -7.14 11.02
C ALA A 297 17.73 -5.77 11.18
N ASP A 298 18.56 -5.37 10.23
CA ASP A 298 19.28 -4.09 10.17
C ASP A 298 18.57 -3.03 9.30
N GLY A 299 17.35 -3.33 8.82
CA GLY A 299 16.59 -2.45 7.93
C GLY A 299 16.98 -2.52 6.45
N SER A 300 17.96 -3.33 6.07
CA SER A 300 18.26 -3.57 4.65
C SER A 300 17.14 -4.38 3.98
N LEU A 301 17.06 -4.27 2.65
CA LEU A 301 15.99 -4.86 1.86
C LEU A 301 16.48 -6.12 1.14
N VAL A 302 15.84 -7.26 1.40
CA VAL A 302 16.27 -8.57 0.91
C VAL A 302 15.11 -9.44 0.43
N PRO A 303 15.31 -10.35 -0.54
CA PRO A 303 14.34 -11.39 -0.88
C PRO A 303 13.95 -12.28 0.31
N LEU A 304 12.77 -12.90 0.28
CA LEU A 304 12.27 -13.76 1.37
C LEU A 304 13.19 -14.95 1.70
N GLY A 305 13.93 -15.45 0.69
CA GLY A 305 14.89 -16.55 0.82
C GLY A 305 16.11 -16.24 1.69
N ASP A 306 16.40 -14.95 1.89
CA ASP A 306 17.53 -14.47 2.68
C ASP A 306 17.15 -14.28 4.16
N ARG A 307 18.06 -13.65 4.91
CA ARG A 307 17.91 -13.40 6.35
C ARG A 307 16.99 -12.20 6.62
N VAL A 308 15.69 -12.38 6.39
CA VAL A 308 14.66 -11.40 6.79
C VAL A 308 14.57 -11.25 8.31
N ARG A 309 13.98 -10.14 8.77
CA ARG A 309 13.74 -9.84 10.18
C ARG A 309 13.01 -10.99 10.89
N ARG A 310 13.25 -11.12 12.19
CA ARG A 310 12.59 -12.15 13.01
C ARG A 310 11.13 -11.75 13.24
N ALA A 311 10.24 -12.37 12.48
CA ALA A 311 8.80 -12.24 12.61
C ALA A 311 8.17 -13.62 12.48
N SER A 312 7.01 -13.82 13.11
CA SER A 312 6.26 -15.07 12.99
C SER A 312 5.29 -15.06 11.81
N ALA A 313 4.96 -13.87 11.30
CA ALA A 313 4.21 -13.68 10.06
C ALA A 313 5.12 -13.22 8.92
N VAL A 314 4.73 -13.56 7.69
CA VAL A 314 5.23 -12.91 6.48
C VAL A 314 4.14 -11.94 6.01
N SER A 315 4.54 -10.70 5.72
CA SER A 315 3.61 -9.62 5.39
C SER A 315 4.02 -8.91 4.13
N TYR A 316 3.02 -8.53 3.33
CA TYR A 316 3.17 -7.92 2.01
C TYR A 316 2.28 -6.69 1.91
N TRP A 317 2.76 -5.67 1.21
CA TRP A 317 1.97 -4.48 0.92
C TRP A 317 2.16 -4.04 -0.54
N LEU A 318 1.11 -4.23 -1.33
CA LEU A 318 1.02 -3.81 -2.73
C LEU A 318 0.25 -2.48 -2.83
N GLN A 319 0.72 -1.54 -3.64
CA GLN A 319 -0.04 -0.32 -3.96
C GLN A 319 -0.72 -0.37 -5.33
N GLY A 320 -1.74 0.48 -5.50
CA GLY A 320 -2.59 0.64 -6.68
C GLY A 320 -1.87 0.55 -8.04
N PRO A 321 -0.79 1.31 -8.29
CA PRO A 321 -0.16 1.35 -9.61
C PRO A 321 0.34 -0.01 -10.10
N ALA A 322 0.72 -0.93 -9.21
CA ALA A 322 1.13 -2.29 -9.57
C ALA A 322 -0.05 -3.26 -9.79
N ALA A 323 -1.23 -3.00 -9.21
CA ALA A 323 -2.34 -3.95 -9.23
C ALA A 323 -2.77 -4.29 -10.67
N ALA A 324 -2.79 -5.58 -11.01
CA ALA A 324 -2.93 -6.06 -12.39
C ALA A 324 -4.22 -5.59 -13.09
N PHE A 325 -5.30 -5.43 -12.34
CA PHE A 325 -6.62 -5.05 -12.88
C PHE A 325 -7.02 -3.60 -12.57
N ALA A 326 -6.05 -2.75 -12.22
CA ALA A 326 -6.23 -1.30 -12.08
C ALA A 326 -5.45 -0.58 -13.19
N SER A 327 -6.11 0.19 -14.05
CA SER A 327 -5.40 1.04 -15.01
C SER A 327 -4.98 2.36 -14.36
N TRP A 328 -3.82 2.90 -14.74
CA TRP A 328 -3.36 4.19 -14.22
C TRP A 328 -4.33 5.32 -14.57
N SER A 329 -4.92 5.26 -15.76
CA SER A 329 -6.00 6.16 -16.16
C SER A 329 -7.16 6.15 -15.16
N GLN A 330 -7.67 4.98 -14.78
CA GLN A 330 -8.76 4.89 -13.80
C GLN A 330 -8.34 5.38 -12.41
N LEU A 331 -7.11 5.07 -11.98
CA LEU A 331 -6.60 5.52 -10.68
C LEU A 331 -6.50 7.05 -10.61
N VAL A 332 -5.91 7.67 -11.63
CA VAL A 332 -5.76 9.13 -11.72
C VAL A 332 -7.12 9.80 -11.86
N THR A 333 -7.99 9.35 -12.77
CA THR A 333 -9.32 9.93 -12.96
C THR A 333 -10.13 9.93 -11.66
N ARG A 334 -10.23 8.78 -10.97
CA ARG A 334 -10.99 8.72 -9.71
C ARG A 334 -10.38 9.54 -8.60
N TYR A 335 -9.05 9.58 -8.53
CA TYR A 335 -8.38 10.41 -7.54
C TYR A 335 -8.69 11.89 -7.76
N LEU A 336 -8.60 12.37 -9.00
CA LEU A 336 -8.90 13.76 -9.35
C LEU A 336 -10.38 14.10 -9.13
N GLU A 337 -11.32 13.24 -9.54
CA GLU A 337 -12.76 13.42 -9.27
C GLU A 337 -13.05 13.50 -7.75
N ALA A 338 -12.37 12.66 -6.96
CA ALA A 338 -12.50 12.66 -5.52
C ALA A 338 -11.91 13.93 -4.87
N VAL A 339 -10.81 14.46 -5.42
CA VAL A 339 -10.23 15.74 -5.00
C VAL A 339 -11.16 16.90 -5.35
N GLU A 340 -11.69 16.97 -6.58
CA GLU A 340 -12.66 17.99 -6.99
C GLU A 340 -13.92 17.96 -6.12
N THR A 341 -14.42 16.77 -5.79
CA THR A 341 -15.57 16.61 -4.87
C THR A 341 -15.24 17.15 -3.48
N PHE A 342 -14.06 16.82 -2.96
CA PHE A 342 -13.60 17.31 -1.66
C PHE A 342 -13.46 18.84 -1.66
N GLU A 343 -12.88 19.44 -2.70
CA GLU A 343 -12.71 20.89 -2.82
C GLU A 343 -14.06 21.61 -2.92
N ALA A 344 -15.04 21.02 -3.61
CA ALA A 344 -16.38 21.60 -3.76
C ALA A 344 -17.26 21.46 -2.51
N THR A 345 -17.11 20.38 -1.73
CA THR A 345 -18.07 20.01 -0.67
C THR A 345 -17.49 19.93 0.74
N GLY A 346 -16.17 19.79 0.86
CA GLY A 346 -15.48 19.45 2.11
C GLY A 346 -15.62 17.98 2.53
N ASP A 347 -16.34 17.14 1.77
CA ASP A 347 -16.52 15.72 2.11
C ASP A 347 -15.32 14.86 1.65
N GLU A 348 -14.61 14.28 2.62
CA GLU A 348 -13.47 13.39 2.38
C GLU A 348 -13.89 11.93 2.07
N SER A 349 -15.17 11.58 2.12
CA SER A 349 -15.63 10.18 2.03
C SER A 349 -15.20 9.47 0.74
N THR A 350 -15.31 10.16 -0.39
CA THR A 350 -14.93 9.64 -1.71
C THR A 350 -13.41 9.53 -1.82
N LEU A 351 -12.68 10.55 -1.36
CA LEU A 351 -11.21 10.55 -1.35
C LEU A 351 -10.65 9.43 -0.47
N LYS A 352 -11.21 9.26 0.73
CA LYS A 352 -10.90 8.14 1.63
C LYS A 352 -11.11 6.80 0.94
N THR A 353 -12.21 6.65 0.20
CA THR A 353 -12.50 5.41 -0.53
C THR A 353 -11.46 5.13 -1.60
N VAL A 354 -11.06 6.14 -2.40
CA VAL A 354 -10.02 5.99 -3.42
C VAL A 354 -8.68 5.61 -2.80
N VAL A 355 -8.25 6.31 -1.74
CA VAL A 355 -6.98 6.04 -1.04
C VAL A 355 -6.96 4.62 -0.47
N ASN A 356 -8.02 4.23 0.23
CA ASN A 356 -8.11 2.92 0.87
C ASN A 356 -8.25 1.77 -0.13
N VAL A 357 -9.21 1.88 -1.06
CA VAL A 357 -9.64 0.79 -1.92
C VAL A 357 -8.81 0.71 -3.19
N ASP A 358 -8.59 1.83 -3.87
CA ASP A 358 -7.90 1.85 -5.18
C ASP A 358 -6.38 1.96 -5.03
N LEU A 359 -5.88 2.76 -4.07
CA LEU A 359 -4.43 2.90 -3.85
C LEU A 359 -3.87 1.86 -2.87
N GLY A 360 -4.73 1.31 -1.99
CA GLY A 360 -4.30 0.37 -0.97
C GLY A 360 -3.50 1.04 0.15
N LEU A 361 -3.81 2.29 0.48
CA LEU A 361 -3.12 3.10 1.48
C LEU A 361 -4.05 3.39 2.68
N PRO A 362 -3.56 3.44 3.92
CA PRO A 362 -4.36 3.95 5.03
C PRO A 362 -4.58 5.46 4.86
N PHE A 363 -5.80 5.91 5.14
CA PHE A 363 -6.17 7.32 5.00
C PHE A 363 -5.69 8.17 6.18
N ALA A 364 -5.00 9.28 5.89
CA ALA A 364 -4.77 10.38 6.83
C ALA A 364 -5.86 11.44 6.63
N PRO A 365 -6.76 11.68 7.60
CA PRO A 365 -7.75 12.75 7.49
C PRO A 365 -7.09 14.11 7.31
N ARG A 366 -7.47 14.88 6.28
CA ARG A 366 -6.88 16.22 6.05
C ARG A 366 -7.40 17.23 7.06
N ALA A 367 -8.61 17.04 7.58
CA ALA A 367 -9.23 17.89 8.60
C ALA A 367 -8.49 17.95 9.96
N ARG A 368 -7.56 17.04 10.25
CA ARG A 368 -6.73 17.09 11.48
C ARG A 368 -5.43 17.88 11.32
N GLY A 369 -5.04 18.20 10.08
CA GLY A 369 -3.75 18.81 9.77
C GLY A 369 -3.60 20.30 10.10
N ASN A 370 -4.68 21.09 10.24
CA ASN A 370 -4.54 22.56 10.27
C ASN A 370 -5.20 23.32 11.43
N ALA A 371 -5.96 22.68 12.35
CA ALA A 371 -6.64 23.43 13.41
C ALA A 371 -6.64 22.77 14.81
N ALA A 372 -6.45 21.45 14.92
CA ALA A 372 -6.67 20.76 16.19
C ALA A 372 -5.46 20.83 17.17
N ASN A 373 -4.26 21.20 16.70
CA ASN A 373 -3.03 21.17 17.49
C ASN A 373 -2.22 22.48 17.51
N LEU A 374 -2.64 23.53 16.80
CA LEU A 374 -2.02 24.85 16.88
C LEU A 374 -2.68 25.66 18.01
N SER A 375 -2.50 25.21 19.26
CA SER A 375 -2.81 26.08 20.39
C SER A 375 -1.72 27.15 20.49
N GLU A 376 -2.09 28.34 20.96
CA GLU A 376 -1.13 29.41 21.24
C GLU A 376 0.00 28.90 22.16
N ALA A 377 -0.33 28.05 23.14
CA ALA A 377 0.64 27.42 24.02
C ALA A 377 1.65 26.56 23.26
N ARG A 378 1.20 25.73 22.31
CA ARG A 378 2.09 24.88 21.51
C ARG A 378 2.94 25.68 20.52
N LEU A 379 2.41 26.77 19.97
CA LEU A 379 3.19 27.71 19.16
C LEU A 379 4.27 28.42 19.98
N ARG A 380 3.99 28.76 21.24
CA ARG A 380 5.00 29.30 22.16
C ARG A 380 6.04 28.25 22.56
N ASP A 381 5.64 27.00 22.79
CA ASP A 381 6.58 25.91 23.11
C ASP A 381 7.50 25.55 21.93
N LEU A 382 7.02 25.73 20.69
CA LEU A 382 7.81 25.54 19.47
C LEU A 382 8.62 26.80 19.08
N ALA A 383 8.40 27.93 19.76
CA ALA A 383 9.19 29.12 19.52
C ALA A 383 10.64 28.86 19.95
N THR A 384 11.58 29.21 19.08
CA THR A 384 13.01 29.11 19.38
C THR A 384 13.58 30.52 19.54
N ASP A 385 14.54 30.69 20.43
CA ASP A 385 15.27 31.97 20.61
C ASP A 385 16.30 32.19 19.48
N HIS A 386 16.06 31.63 18.30
CA HIS A 386 16.97 31.73 17.18
C HIS A 386 17.02 33.17 16.67
N ALA A 387 18.22 33.75 16.67
CA ALA A 387 18.43 35.11 16.20
C ALA A 387 18.17 35.21 14.69
N TRP A 388 17.24 36.10 14.31
CA TRP A 388 16.95 36.36 12.90
C TRP A 388 18.20 36.79 12.14
N ARG A 389 18.28 36.40 10.86
CA ARG A 389 19.39 36.65 9.94
C ARG A 389 20.75 36.13 10.43
N THR A 390 20.74 35.11 11.29
CA THR A 390 21.94 34.43 11.77
C THR A 390 21.81 32.94 11.46
N VAL A 391 22.85 32.32 10.90
CA VAL A 391 22.80 30.90 10.56
C VAL A 391 23.16 30.05 11.79
N PRO A 392 22.42 28.98 12.12
CA PRO A 392 22.84 28.04 13.16
C PRO A 392 24.22 27.44 12.85
N ALA A 393 25.06 27.28 13.88
CA ALA A 393 26.42 26.73 13.72
C ALA A 393 26.46 25.32 13.10
N ALA A 394 25.38 24.54 13.29
CA ALA A 394 25.24 23.18 12.77
C ALA A 394 24.75 23.12 11.30
N ALA A 395 24.40 24.26 10.70
CA ALA A 395 23.91 24.30 9.33
C ALA A 395 24.99 23.88 8.33
N ARG A 396 24.57 23.15 7.30
CA ARG A 396 25.43 22.65 6.21
C ARG A 396 25.39 23.55 4.99
N PHE A 397 24.21 24.06 4.65
CA PHE A 397 23.99 24.96 3.54
C PHE A 397 22.69 25.75 3.72
N LEU A 398 22.52 26.79 2.89
CA LEU A 398 21.34 27.64 2.86
C LEU A 398 20.59 27.49 1.54
N THR A 399 19.27 27.58 1.56
CA THR A 399 18.43 27.72 0.36
C THR A 399 17.49 28.91 0.50
N ALA A 400 17.16 29.57 -0.60
CA ALA A 400 16.11 30.58 -0.64
C ALA A 400 14.91 30.02 -1.42
N ALA A 401 13.76 29.93 -0.79
CA ALA A 401 12.50 29.60 -1.43
C ALA A 401 11.75 30.89 -1.77
N VAL A 402 11.24 30.99 -3.00
CA VAL A 402 10.53 32.17 -3.51
C VAL A 402 9.11 31.76 -3.86
N ASP A 403 8.13 32.42 -3.25
CA ASP A 403 6.72 32.27 -3.60
C ASP A 403 6.25 33.48 -4.42
N VAL A 404 5.69 33.21 -5.60
CA VAL A 404 5.27 34.24 -6.55
C VAL A 404 3.84 34.66 -6.23
N GLN A 405 3.70 35.88 -5.70
CA GLN A 405 2.42 36.43 -5.27
C GLN A 405 2.05 37.66 -6.12
N ALA A 406 0.77 38.03 -6.12
CA ALA A 406 0.34 39.25 -6.80
C ALA A 406 1.08 40.48 -6.23
N GLY A 407 1.87 41.14 -7.08
CA GLY A 407 2.60 42.37 -6.73
C GLY A 407 3.92 42.16 -5.99
N ARG A 408 4.41 40.93 -5.76
CA ARG A 408 5.66 40.69 -5.02
C ARG A 408 6.20 39.27 -5.15
N PHE A 409 7.49 39.13 -4.91
CA PHE A 409 8.09 37.85 -4.55
C PHE A 409 8.23 37.76 -3.02
N VAL A 410 7.74 36.67 -2.42
CA VAL A 410 7.90 36.39 -0.99
C VAL A 410 9.06 35.44 -0.82
N VAL A 411 10.14 35.90 -0.18
CA VAL A 411 11.38 35.13 -0.05
C VAL A 411 11.51 34.59 1.37
N GLN A 412 11.81 33.30 1.49
CA GLN A 412 12.15 32.65 2.75
C GLN A 412 13.52 31.98 2.63
N VAL A 413 14.44 32.33 3.52
CA VAL A 413 15.77 31.71 3.57
C VAL A 413 15.81 30.67 4.68
N GLU A 414 16.19 29.45 4.32
CA GLU A 414 16.24 28.29 5.20
C GLU A 414 17.68 27.79 5.36
N ALA A 415 18.06 27.46 6.58
CA ALA A 415 19.29 26.77 6.90
C ALA A 415 19.02 25.28 7.09
N TRP A 416 19.78 24.43 6.41
CA TRP A 416 19.63 22.97 6.46
C TRP A 416 20.69 22.36 7.39
N LEU A 417 20.23 21.58 8.37
CA LEU A 417 21.05 20.88 9.33
C LEU A 417 21.16 19.39 8.96
N ALA A 418 21.93 18.63 9.75
CA ALA A 418 21.99 17.18 9.58
C ALA A 418 20.61 16.53 9.77
N GLY A 419 20.29 15.49 9.00
CA GLY A 419 19.00 14.79 9.11
C GLY A 419 17.82 15.50 8.44
N LEU A 420 18.07 16.47 7.55
CA LEU A 420 17.04 17.26 6.85
C LEU A 420 16.19 18.16 7.77
N GLU A 421 16.67 18.42 8.98
CA GLU A 421 16.13 19.49 9.82
C GLU A 421 16.39 20.85 9.15
N ARG A 422 15.41 21.75 9.23
CA ARG A 422 15.49 23.09 8.63
C ARG A 422 15.07 24.16 9.62
N VAL A 423 15.75 25.29 9.56
CA VAL A 423 15.48 26.47 10.37
C VAL A 423 15.26 27.65 9.43
N VAL A 424 14.16 28.38 9.60
CA VAL A 424 13.94 29.63 8.88
C VAL A 424 14.81 30.72 9.52
N ILE A 425 15.65 31.36 8.73
CA ILE A 425 16.62 32.35 9.23
C ILE A 425 16.32 33.77 8.72
N ASP A 426 15.63 33.93 7.60
CA ASP A 426 15.22 35.23 7.08
C ASP A 426 13.93 35.11 6.27
N ARG A 427 13.15 36.19 6.26
CA ARG A 427 11.94 36.28 5.46
C ARG A 427 11.67 37.74 5.10
N PHE A 428 11.51 38.02 3.82
CA PHE A 428 11.25 39.37 3.31
C PHE A 428 10.56 39.32 1.95
N ASP A 429 9.94 40.45 1.60
CA ASP A 429 9.20 40.59 0.35
C ASP A 429 9.98 41.52 -0.61
N ILE A 430 10.00 41.16 -1.89
CA ILE A 430 10.51 41.99 -2.98
C ILE A 430 9.31 42.53 -3.75
N HIS A 431 9.04 43.82 -3.58
CA HIS A 431 7.91 44.51 -4.21
C HIS A 431 8.29 45.28 -5.48
N ALA A 432 9.55 45.74 -5.55
CA ALA A 432 10.01 46.64 -6.58
C ALA A 432 10.60 45.86 -7.77
N PRO A 433 10.17 46.17 -9.01
CA PRO A 433 10.85 45.69 -10.22
C PRO A 433 12.32 46.12 -10.26
N PRO A 434 13.19 45.40 -10.98
CA PRO A 434 14.57 45.80 -11.16
C PRO A 434 14.65 47.14 -11.92
N SER A 435 15.70 47.91 -11.66
CA SER A 435 15.85 49.30 -12.14
C SER A 435 15.80 49.48 -13.66
N GLY A 436 16.06 48.42 -14.44
CA GLY A 436 15.94 48.40 -15.90
C GLY A 436 14.59 47.94 -16.45
N ALA A 437 13.64 47.55 -15.60
CA ALA A 437 12.36 47.01 -16.04
C ALA A 437 11.41 48.12 -16.54
N PRO A 438 10.53 47.83 -17.51
CA PRO A 438 9.58 48.82 -18.04
C PRO A 438 8.69 49.41 -16.94
N ARG A 439 8.70 50.75 -16.83
CA ARG A 439 7.96 51.53 -15.82
C ARG A 439 8.21 51.09 -14.36
N ALA A 440 9.42 50.61 -14.04
CA ALA A 440 9.75 50.08 -12.71
C ALA A 440 9.35 50.99 -11.53
N ALA A 441 9.42 52.32 -11.70
CA ALA A 441 9.07 53.29 -10.66
C ALA A 441 7.56 53.46 -10.41
N GLU A 442 6.71 52.95 -11.31
CA GLU A 442 5.26 53.20 -11.31
C GLU A 442 4.43 51.93 -11.03
N ARG A 443 5.07 50.81 -10.76
CA ARG A 443 4.39 49.52 -10.56
C ARG A 443 5.14 48.61 -9.59
N ALA A 444 4.44 47.57 -9.14
CA ALA A 444 5.03 46.46 -8.41
C ALA A 444 5.46 45.32 -9.36
N ILE A 445 6.05 44.28 -8.78
CA ILE A 445 6.41 43.03 -9.45
C ILE A 445 5.15 42.38 -10.08
N ASP A 446 5.21 42.11 -11.38
CA ASP A 446 4.20 41.43 -12.20
C ASP A 446 4.91 40.58 -13.28
N PRO A 447 5.51 39.44 -12.88
CA PRO A 447 6.37 38.64 -13.75
C PRO A 447 5.60 37.90 -14.85
N GLY A 448 4.27 37.80 -14.73
CA GLY A 448 3.41 37.28 -15.78
C GLY A 448 3.27 38.23 -16.97
N ARG A 449 3.43 39.54 -16.73
CA ARG A 449 3.34 40.58 -17.77
C ARG A 449 4.71 41.14 -18.19
N TYR A 450 5.67 41.19 -17.27
CA TYR A 450 7.01 41.75 -17.50
C TYR A 450 8.08 40.72 -17.13
N GLY A 451 8.65 40.05 -18.13
CA GLY A 451 9.66 39.01 -17.90
C GLY A 451 10.93 39.52 -17.23
N GLU A 452 11.22 40.82 -17.37
CA GLU A 452 12.37 41.46 -16.71
C GLU A 452 12.27 41.44 -15.19
N ASP A 453 11.07 41.27 -14.62
CA ASP A 453 10.88 41.24 -13.17
C ASP A 453 11.55 40.05 -12.50
N TRP A 454 11.77 38.95 -13.24
CA TRP A 454 12.51 37.79 -12.73
C TRP A 454 13.95 38.14 -12.31
N HIS A 455 14.55 39.17 -12.92
CA HIS A 455 15.88 39.66 -12.54
C HIS A 455 15.92 40.27 -11.13
N ALA A 456 14.77 40.55 -10.51
CA ALA A 456 14.73 40.95 -9.11
C ALA A 456 15.22 39.84 -8.16
N LEU A 457 15.25 38.58 -8.62
CA LEU A 457 15.70 37.43 -7.85
C LEU A 457 17.21 37.17 -7.96
N ASP A 458 17.91 37.78 -8.92
CA ASP A 458 19.32 37.48 -9.21
C ASP A 458 20.23 37.69 -7.99
N ALA A 459 19.94 38.72 -7.19
CA ALA A 459 20.69 39.04 -5.97
C ALA A 459 20.52 38.01 -4.84
N LEU A 460 19.51 37.12 -4.91
CA LEU A 460 19.26 36.13 -3.86
C LEU A 460 20.39 35.11 -3.73
N ALA A 461 21.03 34.75 -4.84
CA ALA A 461 22.17 33.83 -4.84
C ALA A 461 23.40 34.41 -4.12
N ASP A 462 23.48 35.74 -4.00
CA ASP A 462 24.58 36.44 -3.34
C ASP A 462 24.31 36.76 -1.87
N LEU A 463 23.11 36.45 -1.37
CA LEU A 463 22.80 36.63 0.04
C LEU A 463 23.70 35.75 0.91
N ALA A 464 24.41 36.40 1.82
CA ALA A 464 25.28 35.75 2.78
C ALA A 464 24.92 36.17 4.20
N TYR A 465 24.87 35.21 5.11
CA TYR A 465 24.45 35.38 6.50
C TYR A 465 25.57 34.97 7.47
N PRO A 466 25.78 35.69 8.58
CA PRO A 466 26.77 35.31 9.59
C PRO A 466 26.40 34.00 10.27
N VAL A 467 27.38 33.14 10.54
CA VAL A 467 27.18 31.88 11.27
C VAL A 467 27.36 32.11 12.76
N ALA A 468 26.39 31.64 13.57
CA ALA A 468 26.40 31.79 15.01
C ALA A 468 27.69 31.24 15.64
N GLY A 469 28.41 32.08 16.39
CA GLY A 469 29.63 31.69 17.08
C GLY A 469 30.84 31.43 16.16
N ALA A 470 30.78 31.83 14.89
CA ALA A 470 31.88 31.66 13.95
C ALA A 470 32.19 32.95 13.19
N ASP A 471 33.43 33.07 12.70
CA ASP A 471 33.94 34.27 12.02
C ASP A 471 33.78 34.21 10.49
N HIS A 472 32.77 33.48 10.02
CA HIS A 472 32.48 33.32 8.60
C HIS A 472 30.98 33.46 8.31
N ARG A 473 30.65 33.59 7.03
CA ARG A 473 29.28 33.69 6.53
C ARG A 473 28.97 32.51 5.62
N LEU A 474 27.72 32.05 5.63
CA LEU A 474 27.21 31.12 4.63
C LEU A 474 26.41 31.87 3.58
N ARG A 475 26.70 31.58 2.32
CA ARG A 475 25.95 32.10 1.18
C ARG A 475 24.82 31.14 0.80
N VAL A 476 23.73 31.67 0.27
CA VAL A 476 22.67 30.88 -0.34
C VAL A 476 23.28 29.96 -1.42
N LEU A 477 23.02 28.65 -1.31
CA LEU A 477 23.54 27.64 -2.23
C LEU A 477 22.62 27.46 -3.44
N GLY A 478 21.31 27.59 -3.23
CA GLY A 478 20.31 27.44 -4.28
C GLY A 478 19.09 28.29 -4.01
N VAL A 479 18.54 28.85 -5.09
CA VAL A 479 17.25 29.55 -5.11
C VAL A 479 16.24 28.62 -5.77
N VAL A 480 15.12 28.40 -5.10
CA VAL A 480 13.99 27.59 -5.59
C VAL A 480 12.81 28.53 -5.74
N VAL A 481 12.28 28.61 -6.95
CA VAL A 481 11.12 29.46 -7.32
C VAL A 481 9.94 28.56 -7.62
#